data_AF-A0A7K6XDD6-F1
#
_entry.id   AF-A0A7K6XDD6-F1
#
_cell.length_a   1.000
_cell.length_b   1.000
_cell.length_c   1.000
_cell.angle_alpha   90.00
_cell.angle_beta   90.00
_cell.angle_gamma   90.00
#
_symmetry.space_group_name_H-M   'P 1'
#
loop_
_entity.id
_entity.type
_entity.pdbx_description
1 polymer ?
#
loop_
_entity_poly.entity_id
_entity_poly.type
_entity_poly.pdbx_seq_one_letter_code
_entity_poly.pdbx_strand_id
1 'polypeptide(L)'
;LEDLQDAFDFCYKVHYQPGDERNGDPEYLQELQALQAKLQNLDRQRREVLAQMQQLLGRSETLQELLQQELGAWRVRQQHLCLGGPGDTNLRPLETWFTELGQGLFQLRQLLRALGDLRQKVTYARDPLVAETPLLEQRLQEQLTHLLKSAFVVEQQPSTPNAGKRPLVLRTASKFSARARLLVRLHDRNHHMEAKIHIDRFRRFNILTSSSKTLLAGDSPQEGLVCDFQYLVGTGWGPGAAAGPGPGGDRGATSSQGPLVVTEELHLITFTLAYAYCGLELELETTTLPFVIISNNNQFSSAWASILWFNMLSSDPK
;
A
#
# COMPACT_ATOMS: atom_id res chain seq x y z
N LEU A 1 28.57 -13.27 6.19
CA LEU A 1 29.20 -11.94 6.25
C LEU A 1 29.48 -11.54 7.69
N GLU A 2 28.49 -11.62 8.57
CA GLU A 2 28.64 -11.33 10.01
C GLU A 2 29.78 -12.14 10.65
N ASP A 3 29.81 -13.47 10.51
CA ASP A 3 30.90 -14.30 11.06
C ASP A 3 32.30 -13.91 10.57
N LEU A 4 32.41 -13.52 9.29
CA LEU A 4 33.68 -13.05 8.72
C LEU A 4 34.12 -11.73 9.35
N GLN A 5 33.17 -10.88 9.67
CA GLN A 5 33.42 -9.60 10.31
C GLN A 5 33.77 -9.77 11.78
N ASP A 6 33.10 -10.65 12.50
CA ASP A 6 33.42 -10.95 13.90
C ASP A 6 34.80 -11.60 14.01
N ALA A 7 35.15 -12.50 13.08
CA ALA A 7 36.49 -13.09 12.99
C ALA A 7 37.58 -12.06 12.65
N PHE A 8 37.26 -11.05 11.83
CA PHE A 8 38.16 -9.93 11.56
C PHE A 8 38.32 -9.04 12.80
N ASP A 9 37.23 -8.64 13.44
CA ASP A 9 37.22 -7.78 14.63
C ASP A 9 37.99 -8.41 15.79
N PHE A 10 37.82 -9.72 16.02
CA PHE A 10 38.60 -10.47 16.99
C PHE A 10 40.11 -10.40 16.68
N CYS A 11 40.51 -10.75 15.46
CA CYS A 11 41.92 -10.71 15.09
C CYS A 11 42.50 -9.30 15.14
N TYR A 12 41.72 -8.28 14.74
CA TYR A 12 42.15 -6.89 14.80
C TYR A 12 42.45 -6.48 16.24
N LYS A 13 41.55 -6.79 17.18
CA LYS A 13 41.73 -6.49 18.61
C LYS A 13 42.91 -7.22 19.26
N VAL A 14 43.21 -8.45 18.82
CA VAL A 14 44.30 -9.26 19.37
C VAL A 14 45.66 -8.83 18.83
N HIS A 15 45.75 -8.63 17.51
CA HIS A 15 47.03 -8.47 16.80
C HIS A 15 47.39 -7.02 16.51
N TYR A 16 46.42 -6.09 16.43
CA TYR A 16 46.72 -4.69 16.16
C TYR A 16 46.97 -3.91 17.46
N GLN A 17 48.22 -3.49 17.68
CA GLN A 17 48.64 -2.67 18.82
C GLN A 17 49.15 -1.31 18.33
N PRO A 18 48.37 -0.22 18.44
CA PRO A 18 48.81 1.10 18.00
C PRO A 18 49.91 1.64 18.91
N GLY A 19 51.05 2.05 18.33
CA GLY A 19 52.12 2.77 19.04
C GLY A 19 53.34 1.93 19.44
N ASP A 20 53.33 0.62 19.21
CA ASP A 20 54.51 -0.24 19.43
C ASP A 20 55.37 -0.22 18.14
N GLU A 21 56.62 0.25 18.23
CA GLU A 21 57.59 0.26 17.11
C GLU A 21 58.09 -1.15 16.77
N ARG A 22 57.18 -2.09 16.47
CA ARG A 22 57.47 -3.46 16.04
C ARG A 22 57.58 -3.62 14.52
N ASN A 23 57.75 -2.52 13.79
CA ASN A 23 57.83 -2.52 12.32
C ASN A 23 58.99 -3.35 11.75
N GLY A 24 59.96 -3.76 12.58
CA GLY A 24 61.05 -4.67 12.20
C GLY A 24 60.81 -6.15 12.51
N ASP A 25 59.72 -6.52 13.19
CA ASP A 25 59.41 -7.90 13.57
C ASP A 25 58.70 -8.63 12.41
N PRO A 26 59.31 -9.68 11.82
CA PRO A 26 58.72 -10.41 10.70
C PRO A 26 57.41 -11.14 11.08
N GLU A 27 57.24 -11.57 12.33
CA GLU A 27 56.00 -12.23 12.77
C GLU A 27 54.85 -11.22 12.81
N TYR A 28 55.09 -10.04 13.37
CA TYR A 28 54.11 -8.95 13.41
C TYR A 28 53.71 -8.48 12.00
N LEU A 29 54.66 -8.36 11.08
CA LEU A 29 54.36 -8.02 9.68
C LEU A 29 53.50 -9.10 8.99
N GLN A 30 53.74 -10.38 9.31
CA GLN A 30 52.93 -11.48 8.78
C GLN A 30 51.49 -11.46 9.34
N GLU A 31 51.33 -11.13 10.62
CA GLU A 31 50.01 -10.93 11.24
C GLU A 31 49.24 -9.76 10.61
N LEU A 32 49.91 -8.64 10.35
CA LEU A 32 49.33 -7.49 9.65
C LEU A 32 48.89 -7.84 8.23
N GLN A 33 49.68 -8.61 7.49
CA GLN A 33 49.30 -9.11 6.16
C GLN A 33 48.07 -10.01 6.22
N ALA A 34 47.98 -10.89 7.22
CA ALA A 34 46.81 -11.74 7.43
C ALA A 34 45.55 -10.92 7.76
N LEU A 35 45.66 -9.88 8.59
CA LEU A 35 44.56 -8.95 8.86
C LEU A 35 44.10 -8.21 7.60
N GLN A 36 45.05 -7.73 6.78
CA GLN A 36 44.74 -7.06 5.54
C GLN A 36 44.02 -7.99 4.56
N ALA A 37 44.45 -9.25 4.44
CA ALA A 37 43.78 -10.26 3.63
C ALA A 37 42.34 -10.54 4.11
N LYS A 38 42.12 -10.62 5.43
CA LYS A 38 40.76 -10.75 6.00
C LYS A 38 39.88 -9.54 5.67
N LEU A 39 40.41 -8.32 5.77
CA LEU A 39 39.69 -7.10 5.44
C LEU A 39 39.33 -7.04 3.94
N GLN A 40 40.25 -7.41 3.05
CA GLN A 40 40.00 -7.49 1.61
C GLN A 40 38.92 -8.54 1.28
N ASN A 41 38.94 -9.69 1.95
CA ASN A 41 37.89 -10.69 1.78
C ASN A 41 36.53 -10.15 2.26
N LEU A 42 36.50 -9.40 3.35
CA LEU A 42 35.29 -8.77 3.88
C LEU A 42 34.75 -7.70 2.93
N ASP A 43 35.58 -6.84 2.35
CA ASP A 43 35.18 -5.87 1.31
C ASP A 43 34.59 -6.58 0.09
N ARG A 44 35.26 -7.62 -0.41
CA ARG A 44 34.76 -8.44 -1.53
C ARG A 44 33.37 -9.01 -1.24
N GLN A 45 33.17 -9.56 -0.03
CA GLN A 45 31.89 -10.12 0.39
C GLN A 45 30.80 -9.05 0.55
N ARG A 46 31.14 -7.85 1.05
CA ARG A 46 30.18 -6.72 1.10
C ARG A 46 29.71 -6.32 -0.29
N ARG A 47 30.64 -6.18 -1.25
CA ARG A 47 30.31 -5.86 -2.65
C ARG A 47 29.42 -6.94 -3.27
N GLU A 48 29.75 -8.21 -3.03
CA GLU A 48 28.98 -9.34 -3.56
C GLU A 48 27.53 -9.34 -3.02
N VAL A 49 27.35 -9.13 -1.73
CA VAL A 49 26.01 -9.04 -1.12
C VAL A 49 25.23 -7.86 -1.69
N LEU A 50 25.84 -6.68 -1.80
CA LEU A 50 25.19 -5.50 -2.37
C LEU A 50 24.78 -5.72 -3.83
N ALA A 51 25.64 -6.32 -4.65
CA ALA A 51 25.33 -6.66 -6.03
C ALA A 51 24.15 -7.66 -6.13
N GLN A 52 24.13 -8.68 -5.27
CA GLN A 52 23.00 -9.63 -5.22
C GLN A 52 21.69 -8.94 -4.80
N MET A 53 21.73 -8.03 -3.81
CA MET A 53 20.56 -7.24 -3.41
C MET A 53 20.06 -6.34 -4.54
N GLN A 54 20.96 -5.67 -5.26
CA GLN A 54 20.61 -4.86 -6.43
C GLN A 54 19.91 -5.68 -7.51
N GLN A 55 20.43 -6.89 -7.79
CA GLN A 55 19.86 -7.80 -8.77
C GLN A 55 18.48 -8.31 -8.33
N LEU A 56 18.31 -8.66 -7.05
CA LEU A 56 17.03 -9.07 -6.49
C LEU A 56 15.99 -7.96 -6.59
N LEU A 57 16.35 -6.73 -6.22
CA LEU A 57 15.47 -5.56 -6.38
C LEU A 57 15.07 -5.33 -7.84
N GLY A 58 15.98 -5.55 -8.79
CA GLY A 58 15.66 -5.45 -10.22
C GLY A 58 14.68 -6.52 -10.69
N ARG A 59 14.83 -7.77 -10.22
CA ARG A 59 13.86 -8.83 -10.51
C ARG A 59 12.51 -8.57 -9.86
N SER A 60 12.50 -8.02 -8.65
CA SER A 60 11.27 -7.63 -7.95
C SER A 60 10.49 -6.54 -8.70
N GLU A 61 11.15 -5.59 -9.36
CA GLU A 61 10.50 -4.59 -10.22
C GLU A 61 9.75 -5.25 -11.39
N THR A 62 10.40 -6.16 -12.10
CA THR A 62 9.76 -6.88 -13.21
C THR A 62 8.53 -7.69 -12.74
N LEU A 63 8.63 -8.33 -11.57
CA LEU A 63 7.49 -9.03 -10.98
C LEU A 63 6.38 -8.06 -10.57
N GLN A 64 6.74 -6.89 -10.06
CA GLN A 64 5.79 -5.86 -9.66
C GLN A 64 5.01 -5.31 -10.86
N GLU A 65 5.66 -5.10 -12.00
CA GLU A 65 5.01 -4.71 -13.27
C GLU A 65 4.02 -5.78 -13.73
N LEU A 66 4.39 -7.06 -13.66
CA LEU A 66 3.48 -8.16 -13.98
C LEU A 66 2.26 -8.18 -13.06
N LEU A 67 2.45 -7.98 -11.75
CA LEU A 67 1.36 -7.92 -10.78
C LEU A 67 0.43 -6.73 -11.03
N GLN A 68 0.95 -5.58 -11.45
CA GLN A 68 0.11 -4.45 -11.85
C GLN A 68 -0.77 -4.80 -13.05
N GLN A 69 -0.23 -5.50 -14.06
CA GLN A 69 -1.00 -5.92 -15.23
C GLN A 69 -2.12 -6.90 -14.85
N GLU A 70 -1.79 -7.93 -14.07
CA GLU A 70 -2.77 -8.91 -13.58
C GLU A 70 -3.85 -8.27 -12.70
N LEU A 71 -3.45 -7.31 -11.85
CA LEU A 71 -4.38 -6.54 -11.04
C LEU A 71 -5.28 -5.65 -11.91
N GLY A 72 -4.74 -5.01 -12.94
CA GLY A 72 -5.50 -4.24 -13.92
C GLY A 72 -6.54 -5.10 -14.63
N ALA A 73 -6.13 -6.28 -15.11
CA ALA A 73 -7.03 -7.25 -15.72
C ALA A 73 -8.13 -7.71 -14.75
N TRP A 74 -7.81 -7.92 -13.47
CA TRP A 74 -8.79 -8.23 -12.44
C TRP A 74 -9.79 -7.08 -12.22
N ARG A 75 -9.34 -5.81 -12.19
CA ARG A 75 -10.23 -4.64 -12.06
C ARG A 75 -11.23 -4.56 -13.22
N VAL A 76 -10.78 -4.81 -14.45
CA VAL A 76 -11.66 -4.86 -15.63
C VAL A 76 -12.70 -5.99 -15.50
N ARG A 77 -12.28 -7.19 -15.06
CA ARG A 77 -13.22 -8.30 -14.79
C ARG A 77 -14.24 -7.95 -13.72
N GLN A 78 -13.81 -7.30 -12.64
CA GLN A 78 -14.71 -6.85 -11.56
C GLN A 78 -15.72 -5.82 -12.07
N GLN A 79 -15.28 -4.84 -12.86
CA GLN A 79 -16.15 -3.85 -13.47
C GLN A 79 -17.20 -4.52 -14.37
N HIS A 80 -16.77 -5.43 -15.26
CA HIS A 80 -17.68 -6.18 -16.14
C HIS A 80 -18.71 -7.02 -15.36
N LEU A 81 -18.27 -7.67 -14.28
CA LEU A 81 -19.15 -8.43 -13.39
C LEU A 81 -20.17 -7.52 -12.69
N CYS A 82 -19.77 -6.31 -12.29
CA CYS A 82 -20.68 -5.32 -11.72
C CYS A 82 -21.79 -4.91 -12.71
N LEU A 83 -21.51 -4.90 -14.01
CA LEU A 83 -22.49 -4.62 -15.07
C LEU A 83 -23.37 -5.82 -15.46
N GLY A 84 -23.22 -6.95 -14.77
CA GLY A 84 -23.98 -8.17 -14.99
C GLY A 84 -23.35 -9.13 -15.99
N GLY A 85 -22.11 -8.88 -16.41
CA GLY A 85 -21.34 -9.78 -17.25
C GLY A 85 -20.83 -11.03 -16.50
N PRO A 86 -20.49 -12.11 -17.21
CA PRO A 86 -19.81 -13.26 -16.61
C PRO A 86 -18.39 -12.90 -16.18
N GLY A 87 -17.90 -13.56 -15.13
CA GLY A 87 -16.51 -13.43 -14.68
C GLY A 87 -16.27 -14.11 -13.35
N ASP A 88 -14.99 -14.38 -13.06
CA ASP A 88 -14.51 -14.72 -11.73
C ASP A 88 -13.64 -13.56 -11.22
N THR A 89 -13.93 -13.10 -10.02
CA THR A 89 -13.20 -12.03 -9.32
C THR A 89 -12.43 -12.57 -8.13
N ASN A 90 -12.13 -13.87 -8.10
CA ASN A 90 -11.32 -14.49 -7.06
C ASN A 90 -9.94 -13.84 -6.94
N LEU A 91 -9.70 -13.22 -5.78
CA LEU A 91 -8.46 -12.53 -5.46
C LEU A 91 -7.36 -13.44 -4.90
N ARG A 92 -7.65 -14.71 -4.58
CA ARG A 92 -6.67 -15.59 -3.90
C ARG A 92 -5.32 -15.71 -4.64
N PRO A 93 -5.26 -15.88 -5.98
CA PRO A 93 -3.97 -15.95 -6.66
C PRO A 93 -3.16 -14.65 -6.52
N LEU A 94 -3.83 -13.50 -6.71
CA LEU A 94 -3.21 -12.19 -6.55
C LEU A 94 -2.74 -11.98 -5.11
N GLU A 95 -3.58 -12.30 -4.12
CA GLU A 95 -3.23 -12.21 -2.70
C GLU A 95 -1.95 -13.01 -2.38
N THR A 96 -1.85 -14.25 -2.89
CA THR A 96 -0.63 -15.05 -2.75
C THR A 96 0.57 -14.35 -3.37
N TRP A 97 0.50 -13.95 -4.64
CA TRP A 97 1.66 -13.36 -5.32
C TRP A 97 2.10 -12.02 -4.71
N PHE A 98 1.15 -11.15 -4.35
CA PHE A 98 1.44 -9.90 -3.65
C PHE A 98 2.07 -10.15 -2.28
N THR A 99 1.58 -11.15 -1.54
CA THR A 99 2.12 -11.51 -0.23
C THR A 99 3.54 -12.05 -0.34
N GLU A 100 3.82 -12.97 -1.27
CA GLU A 100 5.16 -13.54 -1.48
C GLU A 100 6.18 -12.47 -1.92
N LEU A 101 5.81 -11.60 -2.87
CA LEU A 101 6.67 -10.48 -3.25
C LEU A 101 6.90 -9.53 -2.08
N GLY A 102 5.85 -9.19 -1.32
CA GLY A 102 5.96 -8.38 -0.11
C GLY A 102 6.91 -8.99 0.92
N GLN A 103 6.81 -10.31 1.17
CA GLN A 103 7.71 -11.01 2.10
C GLN A 103 9.17 -10.88 1.66
N GLY A 104 9.47 -11.12 0.38
CA GLY A 104 10.82 -10.96 -0.17
C GLY A 104 11.36 -9.54 0.01
N LEU A 105 10.54 -8.52 -0.27
CA LEU A 105 10.95 -7.11 -0.10
C LEU A 105 11.18 -6.74 1.38
N PHE A 106 10.33 -7.22 2.30
CA PHE A 106 10.54 -6.98 3.73
C PHE A 106 11.74 -7.76 4.29
N GLN A 107 12.04 -8.95 3.78
CA GLN A 107 13.27 -9.67 4.10
C GLN A 107 14.50 -8.87 3.63
N LEU A 108 14.49 -8.33 2.41
CA LEU A 108 15.55 -7.43 1.94
C LEU A 108 15.71 -6.20 2.85
N ARG A 109 14.60 -5.62 3.34
CA ARG A 109 14.62 -4.49 4.29
C ARG A 109 15.33 -4.86 5.59
N GLN A 110 15.05 -6.04 6.13
CA GLN A 110 15.71 -6.54 7.34
C GLN A 110 17.20 -6.80 7.10
N LEU A 111 17.57 -7.38 5.95
CA LEU A 111 18.97 -7.59 5.58
C LEU A 111 19.73 -6.27 5.41
N LEU A 112 19.12 -5.24 4.83
CA LEU A 112 19.74 -3.90 4.74
C LEU A 112 19.98 -3.29 6.12
N ARG A 113 19.04 -3.44 7.07
CA ARG A 113 19.26 -3.02 8.47
C ARG A 113 20.44 -3.74 9.10
N ALA A 114 20.53 -5.07 8.94
CA ALA A 114 21.64 -5.86 9.44
C ALA A 114 22.99 -5.43 8.82
N LEU A 115 23.00 -5.07 7.53
CA LEU A 115 24.19 -4.48 6.90
C LEU A 115 24.54 -3.11 7.50
N GLY A 116 23.53 -2.31 7.86
CA GLY A 116 23.70 -1.06 8.60
C GLY A 116 24.39 -1.28 9.96
N ASP A 117 23.98 -2.31 10.70
CA ASP A 117 24.58 -2.68 11.99
C ASP A 117 26.03 -3.17 11.82
N LEU A 118 26.30 -3.98 10.79
CA LEU A 118 27.66 -4.41 10.43
C LEU A 118 28.54 -3.21 10.04
N ARG A 119 27.99 -2.23 9.33
CA ARG A 119 28.71 -0.99 9.00
C ARG A 119 29.09 -0.20 10.25
N GLN A 120 28.21 -0.14 11.26
CA GLN A 120 28.51 0.53 12.53
C GLN A 120 29.66 -0.14 13.29
N LYS A 121 29.78 -1.46 13.21
CA LYS A 121 30.87 -2.23 13.86
C LYS A 121 32.22 -2.05 13.15
N VAL A 122 32.24 -2.11 11.81
CA VAL A 122 33.48 -2.00 11.00
C VAL A 122 33.22 -1.17 9.74
N THR A 123 33.99 -0.10 9.56
CA THR A 123 33.98 0.70 8.33
C THR A 123 35.39 1.16 7.95
N TYR A 124 35.57 1.60 6.71
CA TYR A 124 36.87 1.96 6.15
C TYR A 124 36.72 2.91 4.96
N ALA A 125 37.84 3.43 4.46
CA ALA A 125 37.86 4.29 3.29
C ALA A 125 37.27 3.55 2.06
N ARG A 126 36.29 4.16 1.40
CA ARG A 126 35.57 3.60 0.25
C ARG A 126 34.78 2.32 0.55
N ASP A 127 34.31 2.18 1.79
CA ASP A 127 33.38 1.11 2.19
C ASP A 127 32.09 1.16 1.33
N PRO A 128 31.77 0.09 0.58
CA PRO A 128 30.60 0.07 -0.28
C PRO A 128 29.29 0.16 0.51
N LEU A 129 29.25 -0.26 1.79
CA LEU A 129 28.06 -0.12 2.64
C LEU A 129 27.75 1.35 3.00
N VAL A 130 28.72 2.25 2.89
CA VAL A 130 28.49 3.69 3.10
C VAL A 130 27.85 4.30 1.86
N ALA A 131 28.35 3.94 0.67
CA ALA A 131 27.93 4.54 -0.59
C ALA A 131 26.62 3.95 -1.14
N GLU A 132 26.44 2.63 -1.08
CA GLU A 132 25.39 1.93 -1.83
C GLU A 132 24.14 1.62 -0.99
N THR A 133 24.29 1.35 0.32
CA THR A 133 23.17 1.00 1.20
C THR A 133 22.05 2.04 1.21
N PRO A 134 22.30 3.37 1.30
CA PRO A 134 21.23 4.38 1.28
C PRO A 134 20.43 4.37 -0.04
N LEU A 135 21.09 4.13 -1.17
CA LEU A 135 20.44 4.06 -2.49
C LEU A 135 19.53 2.83 -2.58
N LEU A 136 19.98 1.69 -2.04
CA LEU A 136 19.19 0.47 -1.98
C LEU A 136 17.99 0.61 -1.05
N GLU A 137 18.16 1.25 0.10
CA GLU A 137 17.09 1.53 1.05
C GLU A 137 16.01 2.41 0.42
N GLN A 138 16.41 3.48 -0.28
CA GLN A 138 15.47 4.35 -0.99
C GLN A 138 14.68 3.58 -2.06
N ARG A 139 15.38 2.85 -2.93
CA ARG A 139 14.75 2.07 -4.01
C ARG A 139 13.80 1.01 -3.46
N LEU A 140 14.20 0.31 -2.39
CA LEU A 140 13.35 -0.67 -1.72
C LEU A 140 12.12 -0.03 -1.07
N GLN A 141 12.28 1.14 -0.44
CA GLN A 141 11.19 1.89 0.15
C GLN A 141 10.16 2.31 -0.91
N GLU A 142 10.62 2.76 -2.08
CA GLU A 142 9.76 3.11 -3.22
C GLU A 142 8.99 1.89 -3.74
N GLN A 143 9.67 0.76 -3.97
CA GLN A 143 9.03 -0.49 -4.40
C GLN A 143 7.99 -1.00 -3.40
N LEU A 144 8.32 -1.02 -2.10
CA LEU A 144 7.39 -1.41 -1.03
C LEU A 144 6.17 -0.48 -0.99
N THR A 145 6.40 0.83 -1.09
CA THR A 145 5.32 1.83 -1.09
C THR A 145 4.38 1.61 -2.27
N HIS A 146 4.94 1.42 -3.46
CA HIS A 146 4.17 1.18 -4.67
C HIS A 146 3.42 -0.17 -4.62
N LEU A 147 4.05 -1.23 -4.10
CA LEU A 147 3.41 -2.53 -3.91
C LEU A 147 2.21 -2.43 -2.97
N LEU A 148 2.40 -1.84 -1.79
CA LEU A 148 1.36 -1.73 -0.77
C LEU A 148 0.20 -0.83 -1.22
N LYS A 149 0.48 0.30 -1.87
CA LYS A 149 -0.56 1.18 -2.43
C LYS A 149 -1.39 0.48 -3.51
N SER A 150 -0.74 -0.28 -4.40
CA SER A 150 -1.46 -1.04 -5.43
C SER A 150 -2.24 -2.23 -4.87
N ALA A 151 -1.75 -2.84 -3.78
CA ALA A 151 -2.35 -4.01 -3.13
C ALA A 151 -3.64 -3.70 -2.36
N PHE A 152 -3.94 -2.42 -2.09
CA PHE A 152 -5.17 -2.05 -1.40
C PHE A 152 -6.31 -1.81 -2.40
N VAL A 153 -7.28 -2.72 -2.40
CA VAL A 153 -8.30 -2.80 -3.45
C VAL A 153 -9.70 -2.91 -2.85
N VAL A 154 -10.71 -2.48 -3.60
CA VAL A 154 -12.12 -2.75 -3.27
C VAL A 154 -12.49 -4.12 -3.81
N GLU A 155 -12.62 -5.14 -2.96
CA GLU A 155 -13.03 -6.50 -3.33
C GLU A 155 -14.53 -6.58 -3.67
N GLN A 156 -15.38 -5.91 -2.88
CA GLN A 156 -16.82 -5.86 -3.11
C GLN A 156 -17.26 -4.41 -3.25
N GLN A 157 -17.77 -4.07 -4.43
CA GLN A 157 -18.32 -2.75 -4.71
C GLN A 157 -19.63 -2.50 -3.92
N PRO A 158 -19.99 -1.22 -3.67
CA PRO A 158 -21.18 -0.87 -2.90
C PRO A 158 -22.45 -1.52 -3.46
N SER A 159 -23.15 -2.29 -2.62
CA SER A 159 -24.37 -3.00 -3.01
C SER A 159 -25.34 -3.16 -1.83
N THR A 160 -26.65 -3.11 -2.11
CA THR A 160 -27.68 -3.36 -1.08
C THR A 160 -28.01 -4.85 -0.99
N PRO A 161 -28.27 -5.41 0.21
CA PRO A 161 -28.68 -6.81 0.35
C PRO A 161 -30.00 -7.02 -0.40
N ASN A 162 -30.04 -8.02 -1.30
CA ASN A 162 -31.13 -8.34 -2.22
C ASN A 162 -31.27 -7.45 -3.48
N ALA A 163 -30.28 -6.61 -3.83
CA ALA A 163 -30.25 -5.98 -5.15
C ALA A 163 -30.07 -7.07 -6.22
N GLY A 164 -31.11 -7.36 -6.99
CA GLY A 164 -30.99 -8.23 -8.16
C GLY A 164 -29.90 -7.71 -9.09
N LYS A 165 -28.71 -8.33 -9.09
CA LYS A 165 -27.60 -8.18 -10.05
C LYS A 165 -27.15 -6.76 -10.45
N ARG A 166 -27.41 -5.72 -9.65
CA ARG A 166 -27.12 -4.32 -10.02
C ARG A 166 -26.44 -3.57 -8.86
N PRO A 167 -25.14 -3.85 -8.61
CA PRO A 167 -24.32 -3.07 -7.67
C PRO A 167 -24.19 -1.60 -8.14
N LEU A 168 -23.66 -0.72 -7.30
CA LEU A 168 -23.41 0.71 -7.60
C LEU A 168 -24.66 1.61 -7.71
N VAL A 169 -25.85 1.11 -7.36
CA VAL A 169 -27.05 1.95 -7.14
C VAL A 169 -27.51 1.76 -5.71
N LEU A 170 -27.28 2.77 -4.88
CA LEU A 170 -27.62 2.73 -3.46
C LEU A 170 -28.88 3.53 -3.20
N ARG A 171 -29.71 3.06 -2.27
CA ARG A 171 -30.90 3.79 -1.84
C ARG A 171 -30.68 4.43 -0.46
N THR A 172 -31.08 5.70 -0.32
CA THR A 172 -31.07 6.39 0.98
C THR A 172 -31.88 5.60 2.01
N ALA A 173 -31.42 5.59 3.27
CA ALA A 173 -32.04 4.82 4.36
C ALA A 173 -32.09 3.29 4.17
N SER A 174 -31.39 2.73 3.17
CA SER A 174 -31.22 1.28 3.00
C SER A 174 -29.84 0.84 3.51
N LYS A 175 -29.72 -0.44 3.89
CA LYS A 175 -28.41 -1.04 4.23
C LYS A 175 -27.62 -1.33 2.95
N PHE A 176 -26.30 -1.20 3.01
CA PHE A 176 -25.42 -1.56 1.91
C PHE A 176 -24.08 -2.03 2.45
N SER A 177 -23.36 -2.85 1.69
CA SER A 177 -22.02 -3.29 2.06
C SER A 177 -21.02 -2.95 0.97
N ALA A 178 -19.79 -2.70 1.40
CA ALA A 178 -18.62 -2.55 0.54
C ALA A 178 -17.42 -3.13 1.27
N ARG A 179 -16.53 -3.79 0.55
CA ARG A 179 -15.38 -4.51 1.15
C ARG A 179 -14.11 -4.07 0.47
N ALA A 180 -13.17 -3.59 1.27
CA ALA A 180 -11.80 -3.43 0.84
C ALA A 180 -10.99 -4.68 1.22
N ARG A 181 -9.84 -4.87 0.60
CA ARG A 181 -8.90 -5.92 0.93
C ARG A 181 -7.50 -5.41 0.66
N LEU A 182 -6.60 -5.68 1.61
CA LEU A 182 -5.17 -5.58 1.37
C LEU A 182 -4.68 -6.94 0.89
N LEU A 183 -4.13 -7.00 -0.33
CA LEU A 183 -3.63 -8.25 -0.92
C LEU A 183 -2.31 -8.72 -0.29
N VAL A 184 -1.58 -7.82 0.38
CA VAL A 184 -0.37 -8.17 1.13
C VAL A 184 -0.74 -8.56 2.55
N ARG A 185 -0.67 -9.85 2.86
CA ARG A 185 -1.01 -10.40 4.18
C ARG A 185 0.15 -10.37 5.16
N LEU A 186 0.70 -9.19 5.40
CA LEU A 186 1.79 -8.98 6.35
C LEU A 186 1.36 -7.98 7.42
N HIS A 187 1.31 -8.45 8.67
CA HIS A 187 0.93 -7.68 9.83
C HIS A 187 1.75 -8.12 11.04
N ASP A 188 1.93 -7.21 11.99
CA ASP A 188 2.44 -7.56 13.32
C ASP A 188 1.24 -7.88 14.22
N ARG A 189 1.32 -8.96 15.00
CA ARG A 189 0.25 -9.31 15.96
C ARG A 189 0.12 -8.27 17.08
N ASN A 190 1.17 -7.51 17.34
CA ASN A 190 1.25 -6.54 18.42
C ASN A 190 0.87 -5.11 17.98
N HIS A 191 0.61 -4.88 16.69
CA HIS A 191 0.26 -3.55 16.18
C HIS A 191 -1.08 -3.60 15.46
N HIS A 192 -2.00 -2.77 15.93
CA HIS A 192 -3.32 -2.64 15.33
C HIS A 192 -3.26 -1.67 14.14
N MET A 193 -3.80 -2.10 13.01
CA MET A 193 -4.01 -1.22 11.86
C MET A 193 -5.44 -0.67 11.93
N GLU A 194 -5.60 0.64 11.72
CA GLU A 194 -6.92 1.28 11.70
C GLU A 194 -7.33 1.54 10.26
N ALA A 195 -8.51 1.05 9.87
CA ALA A 195 -9.14 1.38 8.61
C ALA A 195 -10.26 2.40 8.81
N LYS A 196 -10.35 3.39 7.92
CA LYS A 196 -11.40 4.41 7.92
C LYS A 196 -12.09 4.44 6.57
N ILE A 197 -13.30 4.96 6.55
CA ILE A 197 -14.10 5.10 5.35
C ILE A 197 -14.77 6.47 5.29
N HIS A 198 -14.87 7.03 4.09
CA HIS A 198 -15.62 8.26 3.86
C HIS A 198 -16.21 8.28 2.46
N ILE A 199 -17.32 9.00 2.30
CA ILE A 199 -17.97 9.24 1.01
C ILE A 199 -17.66 10.67 0.57
N ASP A 200 -17.44 10.85 -0.73
CA ASP A 200 -17.14 12.17 -1.29
C ASP A 200 -18.28 13.20 -1.03
N ARG A 201 -17.91 14.49 -0.95
CA ARG A 201 -18.71 15.59 -0.38
C ARG A 201 -19.74 16.19 -1.34
N PHE A 202 -19.83 15.73 -2.58
CA PHE A 202 -20.88 16.18 -3.50
C PHE A 202 -22.24 15.74 -2.94
N ARG A 203 -23.05 16.73 -2.54
CA ARG A 203 -24.22 16.59 -1.64
C ARG A 203 -23.90 15.77 -0.37
N ARG A 204 -23.19 16.37 0.60
CA ARG A 204 -22.79 15.77 1.91
C ARG A 204 -23.66 14.59 2.38
N PHE A 205 -23.32 13.38 1.93
CA PHE A 205 -23.89 12.13 2.43
C PHE A 205 -22.99 11.62 3.54
N ASN A 206 -23.56 11.40 4.72
CA ASN A 206 -22.84 10.86 5.87
C ASN A 206 -23.19 9.38 6.03
N ILE A 207 -22.16 8.58 6.30
CA ILE A 207 -22.30 7.21 6.80
C ILE A 207 -22.69 7.32 8.27
N LEU A 208 -23.85 6.79 8.67
CA LEU A 208 -24.34 6.87 10.05
C LEU A 208 -23.80 5.78 10.98
N THR A 209 -23.29 4.68 10.44
CA THR A 209 -22.58 3.65 11.21
C THR A 209 -21.13 4.05 11.46
N SER A 210 -20.43 3.31 12.34
CA SER A 210 -19.00 3.55 12.60
C SER A 210 -18.22 3.70 11.29
N SER A 211 -17.63 4.88 11.09
CA SER A 211 -16.82 5.20 9.90
C SER A 211 -15.38 4.71 10.04
N SER A 212 -15.03 4.10 11.18
CA SER A 212 -13.77 3.42 11.40
C SER A 212 -13.99 1.98 11.85
N LYS A 213 -13.08 1.11 11.42
CA LYS A 213 -12.99 -0.28 11.85
C LYS A 213 -11.52 -0.61 12.11
N THR A 214 -11.22 -0.98 13.35
CA THR A 214 -9.90 -1.47 13.73
C THR A 214 -9.74 -2.90 13.21
N LEU A 215 -8.64 -3.16 12.52
CA LEU A 215 -8.27 -4.52 12.13
C LEU A 215 -7.62 -5.22 13.31
N LEU A 216 -8.27 -6.27 13.79
CA LEU A 216 -7.67 -7.24 14.68
C LEU A 216 -7.17 -8.41 13.83
N ALA A 217 -5.87 -8.68 13.92
CA ALA A 217 -5.28 -9.88 13.36
C ALA A 217 -5.78 -11.10 14.15
N GLY A 218 -6.72 -11.88 13.62
CA GLY A 218 -7.12 -13.11 14.33
C GLY A 218 -8.35 -13.89 13.89
N ASP A 219 -9.38 -13.28 13.29
CA ASP A 219 -10.69 -13.96 13.31
C ASP A 219 -10.95 -14.95 12.16
N SER A 220 -10.28 -14.83 11.00
CA SER A 220 -10.13 -15.92 10.05
C SER A 220 -9.10 -15.61 8.95
N PRO A 221 -8.40 -16.61 8.37
CA PRO A 221 -7.51 -16.43 7.23
C PRO A 221 -8.22 -16.08 5.91
N GLN A 222 -9.56 -15.97 5.92
CA GLN A 222 -10.39 -15.68 4.74
C GLN A 222 -11.00 -14.26 4.76
N GLU A 223 -11.07 -13.62 5.92
CA GLU A 223 -11.69 -12.30 6.06
C GLU A 223 -10.72 -11.19 5.68
N GLY A 224 -10.98 -10.59 4.51
CA GLY A 224 -10.42 -9.29 4.16
C GLY A 224 -11.00 -8.16 5.03
N LEU A 225 -10.73 -6.92 4.63
CA LEU A 225 -11.24 -5.69 5.26
C LEU A 225 -12.74 -5.49 4.96
N VAL A 226 -13.62 -6.23 5.63
CA VAL A 226 -15.07 -6.13 5.42
C VAL A 226 -15.68 -5.03 6.28
N CYS A 227 -16.35 -4.05 5.66
CA CYS A 227 -17.07 -3.01 6.36
C CYS A 227 -18.55 -3.01 5.96
N ASP A 228 -19.43 -3.39 6.89
CA ASP A 228 -20.88 -3.37 6.67
C ASP A 228 -21.44 -2.04 7.14
N PHE A 229 -22.04 -1.28 6.23
CA PHE A 229 -22.64 0.01 6.53
C PHE A 229 -24.15 -0.06 6.55
N GLN A 230 -24.73 0.80 7.39
CA GLN A 230 -26.17 0.94 7.44
C GLN A 230 -26.51 2.42 7.37
N TYR A 231 -27.53 2.75 6.57
CA TYR A 231 -28.16 4.07 6.54
C TYR A 231 -27.23 5.21 6.05
N LEU A 232 -27.28 5.51 4.75
CA LEU A 232 -26.80 6.79 4.23
C LEU A 232 -27.82 7.88 4.55
N VAL A 233 -27.39 8.96 5.20
CA VAL A 233 -28.20 10.18 5.35
C VAL A 233 -27.56 11.29 4.55
N GLY A 234 -28.29 11.73 3.52
CA GLY A 234 -27.96 12.95 2.80
C GLY A 234 -28.33 14.15 3.65
N THR A 235 -27.34 14.94 4.04
CA THR A 235 -27.61 16.33 4.39
C THR A 235 -27.74 17.09 3.08
N GLY A 236 -28.98 17.26 2.62
CA GLY A 236 -29.26 18.08 1.46
C GLY A 236 -28.74 19.50 1.67
N TRP A 237 -28.39 20.18 0.58
CA TRP A 237 -28.40 21.63 0.56
C TRP A 237 -29.85 22.08 0.78
N GLY A 238 -30.25 22.22 2.04
CA GLY A 238 -31.44 22.99 2.36
C GLY A 238 -31.14 24.45 2.03
N PRO A 239 -31.99 25.17 1.29
CA PRO A 239 -31.92 26.62 1.26
C PRO A 239 -32.19 27.13 2.68
N GLY A 240 -31.15 27.27 3.50
CA GLY A 240 -31.31 27.65 4.91
C GLY A 240 -30.12 27.40 5.83
N ALA A 241 -29.08 26.65 5.44
CA ALA A 241 -27.96 26.33 6.33
C ALA A 241 -26.61 26.90 5.85
N ALA A 242 -26.57 28.20 5.54
CA ALA A 242 -25.41 29.09 5.64
C ALA A 242 -25.80 30.52 5.21
N ALA A 243 -26.66 31.16 6.00
CA ALA A 243 -26.78 32.62 6.01
C ALA A 243 -26.38 33.13 7.39
N GLY A 244 -25.14 32.83 7.79
CA GLY A 244 -24.42 33.68 8.72
C GLY A 244 -23.71 34.75 7.89
N PRO A 245 -23.90 36.05 8.15
CA PRO A 245 -23.27 37.09 7.36
C PRO A 245 -21.78 37.16 7.73
N GLY A 246 -20.94 36.51 6.93
CA GLY A 246 -19.48 36.66 6.97
C GLY A 246 -19.02 37.42 5.71
N PRO A 247 -18.29 38.55 5.83
CA PRO A 247 -17.89 39.33 4.69
C PRO A 247 -16.60 38.76 4.07
N GLY A 248 -16.64 38.51 2.76
CA GLY A 248 -15.44 38.38 1.90
C GLY A 248 -14.83 36.99 1.82
N GLY A 249 -14.84 36.40 0.62
CA GLY A 249 -14.13 35.15 0.34
C GLY A 249 -14.55 34.50 -0.98
N ASP A 250 -13.91 34.95 -2.06
CA ASP A 250 -13.70 34.34 -3.38
C ASP A 250 -14.83 33.54 -4.07
N ARG A 251 -15.39 34.15 -5.12
CA ARG A 251 -16.19 33.49 -6.15
C ARG A 251 -15.26 32.82 -7.17
N GLY A 252 -14.79 31.62 -6.85
CA GLY A 252 -14.07 30.76 -7.78
C GLY A 252 -15.00 29.84 -8.57
N ALA A 253 -15.01 30.00 -9.90
CA ALA A 253 -15.52 29.09 -10.93
C ALA A 253 -17.04 28.75 -10.92
N THR A 254 -17.82 29.61 -11.56
CA THR A 254 -19.10 29.26 -12.18
C THR A 254 -18.90 28.25 -13.31
N SER A 255 -19.18 26.97 -13.08
CA SER A 255 -19.53 26.06 -14.17
C SER A 255 -20.98 26.34 -14.59
N SER A 256 -21.19 26.56 -15.88
CA SER A 256 -22.47 26.95 -16.50
C SER A 256 -23.47 25.79 -16.64
N GLN A 257 -23.39 24.78 -15.78
CA GLN A 257 -24.34 23.68 -15.71
C GLN A 257 -25.06 23.76 -14.36
N GLY A 258 -26.40 23.80 -14.38
CA GLY A 258 -27.18 23.64 -13.15
C GLY A 258 -26.81 22.33 -12.43
N PRO A 259 -27.20 22.16 -11.16
CA PRO A 259 -26.94 20.93 -10.44
C PRO A 259 -27.44 19.73 -11.25
N LEU A 260 -26.58 18.71 -11.39
CA LEU A 260 -26.89 17.49 -12.14
C LEU A 260 -28.18 16.85 -11.59
N VAL A 261 -28.86 16.11 -12.46
CA VAL A 261 -30.01 15.29 -12.03
C VAL A 261 -29.49 14.26 -11.05
N VAL A 262 -30.21 14.01 -9.96
CA VAL A 262 -29.80 13.07 -8.87
C VAL A 262 -29.36 11.70 -9.40
N THR A 263 -29.88 11.25 -10.53
CA THR A 263 -29.56 9.97 -11.16
C THR A 263 -28.27 9.98 -12.00
N GLU A 264 -27.68 11.14 -12.25
CA GLU A 264 -26.41 11.35 -12.97
C GLU A 264 -25.27 11.76 -12.03
N GLU A 265 -25.59 12.02 -10.75
CA GLU A 265 -24.60 12.33 -9.73
C GLU A 265 -23.86 11.07 -9.29
N LEU A 266 -22.56 11.06 -9.55
CA LEU A 266 -21.66 9.98 -9.20
C LEU A 266 -20.95 10.30 -7.89
N HIS A 267 -20.88 9.30 -7.02
CA HIS A 267 -20.21 9.37 -5.74
C HIS A 267 -19.11 8.30 -5.66
N LEU A 268 -18.15 8.55 -4.79
CA LEU A 268 -17.07 7.62 -4.47
C LEU A 268 -17.06 7.33 -2.97
N ILE A 269 -16.81 6.08 -2.61
CA ILE A 269 -16.44 5.71 -1.25
C ILE A 269 -14.93 5.47 -1.24
N THR A 270 -14.24 6.14 -0.34
CA THR A 270 -12.81 6.02 -0.12
C THR A 270 -12.56 5.26 1.16
N PHE A 271 -11.71 4.25 1.09
CA PHE A 271 -11.17 3.55 2.23
C PHE A 271 -9.74 4.04 2.46
N THR A 272 -9.39 4.29 3.71
CA THR A 272 -8.01 4.51 4.13
C THR A 272 -7.59 3.47 5.14
N LEU A 273 -6.31 3.12 5.16
CA LEU A 273 -5.71 2.16 6.07
C LEU A 273 -4.36 2.68 6.54
N ALA A 274 -4.22 2.89 7.85
CA ALA A 274 -2.93 3.16 8.48
C ALA A 274 -2.16 1.83 8.61
N TYR A 275 -1.31 1.55 7.61
CA TYR A 275 -0.50 0.35 7.55
C TYR A 275 0.80 0.54 8.32
N ALA A 276 1.09 -0.38 9.23
CA ALA A 276 2.33 -0.40 10.00
C ALA A 276 2.89 -1.82 10.06
N TYR A 277 4.08 -2.04 9.49
CA TYR A 277 4.75 -3.35 9.51
C TYR A 277 6.26 -3.22 9.40
N CYS A 278 7.01 -3.92 10.26
CA CYS A 278 8.48 -3.92 10.30
C CYS A 278 9.11 -2.51 10.23
N GLY A 279 8.54 -1.52 10.92
CA GLY A 279 9.02 -0.14 10.92
C GLY A 279 8.87 0.58 9.58
N LEU A 280 7.93 0.14 8.74
CA LEU A 280 7.36 0.91 7.64
C LEU A 280 5.95 1.35 8.04
N GLU A 281 5.69 2.65 7.97
CA GLU A 281 4.38 3.24 8.20
C GLU A 281 3.92 3.93 6.92
N LEU A 282 2.70 3.62 6.47
CA LEU A 282 2.11 4.16 5.25
C LEU A 282 0.60 4.32 5.41
N GLU A 283 0.05 5.42 4.89
CA GLU A 283 -1.38 5.55 4.67
C GLU A 283 -1.72 5.00 3.28
N LEU A 284 -2.53 3.94 3.25
CA LEU A 284 -3.03 3.34 2.01
C LEU A 284 -4.43 3.87 1.75
N GLU A 285 -4.74 4.12 0.48
CA GLU A 285 -6.04 4.63 0.04
C GLU A 285 -6.55 3.84 -1.16
N THR A 286 -7.84 3.52 -1.18
CA THR A 286 -8.50 2.92 -2.35
C THR A 286 -9.94 3.41 -2.46
N THR A 287 -10.45 3.52 -3.68
CA THR A 287 -11.80 4.04 -3.95
C THR A 287 -12.66 3.01 -4.68
N THR A 288 -13.97 3.08 -4.44
CA THR A 288 -14.95 2.28 -5.18
C THR A 288 -15.03 2.75 -6.64
N LEU A 289 -15.71 1.96 -7.48
CA LEU A 289 -16.24 2.49 -8.73
C LEU A 289 -17.28 3.57 -8.42
N PRO A 290 -17.51 4.51 -9.34
CA PRO A 290 -18.57 5.50 -9.22
C PRO A 290 -19.93 4.82 -9.04
N PHE A 291 -20.70 5.31 -8.07
CA PHE A 291 -22.03 4.82 -7.75
C PHE A 291 -23.04 5.96 -7.64
N VAL A 292 -24.33 5.67 -7.83
CA VAL A 292 -25.43 6.64 -7.75
C VAL A 292 -26.24 6.39 -6.49
N ILE A 293 -26.69 7.48 -5.83
CA ILE A 293 -27.60 7.41 -4.68
C ILE A 293 -29.01 7.84 -5.11
N ILE A 294 -29.98 6.96 -4.93
CA ILE A 294 -31.39 7.21 -5.19
C ILE A 294 -32.20 7.35 -3.90
N SER A 295 -33.31 8.07 -3.98
CA SER A 295 -34.28 8.22 -2.89
C SER A 295 -35.48 7.26 -3.05
N ASN A 296 -35.86 6.98 -4.30
CA ASN A 296 -37.04 6.20 -4.64
C ASN A 296 -36.73 5.20 -5.77
N ASN A 297 -37.39 4.05 -5.75
CA ASN A 297 -37.21 2.96 -6.72
C ASN A 297 -37.54 3.37 -8.16
N ASN A 298 -38.39 4.39 -8.37
CA ASN A 298 -38.67 4.89 -9.72
C ASN A 298 -37.44 5.52 -10.40
N GLN A 299 -36.43 5.95 -9.64
CA GLN A 299 -35.16 6.51 -10.14
C GLN A 299 -34.17 5.42 -10.57
N PHE A 300 -34.42 4.16 -10.22
CA PHE A 300 -33.45 3.08 -10.33
C PHE A 300 -33.04 2.80 -11.78
N SER A 301 -33.99 2.80 -12.72
CA SER A 301 -33.69 2.56 -14.15
C SER A 301 -32.78 3.65 -14.72
N SER A 302 -33.02 4.91 -14.37
CA SER A 302 -32.21 6.04 -14.82
C SER A 302 -30.82 6.02 -14.18
N ALA A 303 -30.74 5.78 -12.86
CA ALA A 303 -29.46 5.63 -12.16
C ALA A 303 -28.62 4.48 -12.74
N TRP A 304 -29.25 3.35 -13.04
CA TRP A 304 -28.57 2.20 -13.65
C TRP A 304 -28.06 2.50 -15.06
N ALA A 305 -28.80 3.28 -15.85
CA ALA A 305 -28.33 3.72 -17.16
C ALA A 305 -27.06 4.58 -17.05
N SER A 306 -26.98 5.48 -16.07
CA SER A 306 -25.76 6.28 -15.79
C SER A 306 -24.57 5.41 -15.43
N ILE A 307 -24.77 4.40 -14.57
CA ILE A 307 -23.72 3.44 -14.18
C ILE A 307 -23.20 2.66 -15.39
N LEU A 308 -24.11 2.13 -16.22
CA LEU A 308 -23.76 1.42 -17.45
C LEU A 308 -22.97 2.34 -18.39
N TRP A 309 -23.47 3.54 -18.65
CA TRP A 309 -22.83 4.49 -19.55
C TRP A 309 -21.41 4.84 -19.09
N PHE A 310 -21.25 5.17 -17.80
CA PHE A 310 -19.95 5.52 -17.25
C PHE A 310 -18.97 4.35 -17.33
N ASN A 311 -19.36 3.17 -16.85
CA ASN A 311 -18.44 2.03 -16.76
C ASN A 311 -18.18 1.32 -18.09
N MET A 312 -19.04 1.51 -19.10
CA MET A 312 -18.79 0.98 -20.45
C MET A 312 -17.83 1.87 -21.26
N LEU A 313 -17.79 3.18 -20.98
CA LEU A 313 -17.09 4.15 -21.80
C LEU A 313 -15.86 4.78 -21.11
N SER A 314 -15.83 4.77 -19.77
CA SER A 314 -14.70 5.27 -18.99
C SER A 314 -13.81 4.13 -18.52
N SER A 315 -12.51 4.26 -18.79
CA SER A 315 -11.46 3.47 -18.15
C SER A 315 -10.96 4.09 -16.85
N ASP A 316 -11.35 5.34 -16.55
CA ASP A 316 -11.01 6.03 -15.31
C ASP A 316 -12.10 5.80 -14.25
N PRO A 317 -11.76 5.28 -13.06
CA PRO A 317 -12.69 5.20 -11.93
C PRO A 317 -13.02 6.56 -11.30
N LYS A 318 -12.42 7.67 -11.74
CA LYS A 318 -12.68 9.03 -11.24
C LYS A 318 -13.37 9.92 -12.27
#